data_AF-A0AAD3MH39-F1
#
_entry.id   AF-A0AAD3MH39-F1
#
_cell.length_a   1.000
_cell.length_b   1.000
_cell.length_c   1.000
_cell.angle_alpha   90.00
_cell.angle_beta   90.00
_cell.angle_gamma   90.00
#
_symmetry.space_group_name_H-M   'P 1'
#
loop_
_entity.id
_entity.type
_entity.pdbx_description
1 polymer ?
#
loop_
_entity_poly.entity_id
_entity_poly.type
_entity_poly.pdbx_seq_one_letter_code
_entity_poly.pdbx_strand_id
1 'polypeptide(L)'
;MSHNSVVLETVSCFLVLCNNRTQCAVVAGPDVFPDPCPGTYKYLEVQYECVPYKVEQKVFLCPGLLRRVYQSEHLFESDHQSGAWCKDPLQASDKIYYMPWTPYRTDTLTEYSSKEDFIAGRPTTTYKLPHRVDGTGFVVYDGALFFNKERTRNIVKFDLRTRIKSGEAIIANANYHDTSPYRWGGKSDIDLAVDENGLWVIYATEQNNGRIVISQLNPYTLRVEGTWDTAYDKRSASNAFMICGILYVVKSVYEDDDNEATGNKIDYIYNTELSKDGFLDIPFPNSYQYIAAVDYNPRDNLLYVWNNYHVVKYSLDFGALDNRLETSSSVMVYMDTTTSTTRTTTRPTTVTMTTTTARTTTTKMPATTPAVAQWPRTALTVATPVQTLVEGLIPEDDDGAPPSSKLPNIRVEYCSPLMMMDISWPKTKQGVVARMPCPPGTIGVASYTCVGPEGYWDPQGPDFSNCTSPWVNLISQKLKAGETAAVIARELAEQTKSNLQAGDITYTVKAMVQLVDLLDVQLRNLTPGGKDSAARSLNKLQKRERSCRFYVQAMVDTVNNLLQPQAQAAWRELSTGEQLRAATMLLDTVEQGAFVLADNLLKTDIVQENTDNI
;
A
#
# COMPACT_ATOMS: atom_id res chain seq x y z
N MET A 1 43.90 -52.30 -3.38
CA MET A 1 43.99 -51.07 -4.18
C MET A 1 42.87 -50.93 -5.23
N SER A 2 42.15 -51.98 -5.64
CA SER A 2 41.16 -51.90 -6.74
C SER A 2 39.79 -51.34 -6.39
N HIS A 3 39.28 -51.48 -5.15
CA HIS A 3 37.94 -50.97 -4.82
C HIS A 3 37.83 -49.44 -4.87
N ASN A 4 38.86 -48.69 -4.44
CA ASN A 4 38.80 -47.23 -4.44
C ASN A 4 38.88 -46.60 -5.86
N SER A 5 39.59 -47.24 -6.80
CA SER A 5 39.70 -46.73 -8.18
C SER A 5 38.38 -46.87 -8.97
N VAL A 6 37.64 -47.96 -8.76
CA VAL A 6 36.34 -48.20 -9.43
C VAL A 6 35.27 -47.21 -8.97
N VAL A 7 35.29 -46.83 -7.68
CA VAL A 7 34.35 -45.83 -7.13
C VAL A 7 34.61 -44.44 -7.71
N LEU A 8 35.87 -44.05 -7.91
CA LEU A 8 36.24 -42.73 -8.47
C LEU A 8 35.81 -42.55 -9.94
N GLU A 9 36.00 -43.56 -10.78
CA GLU A 9 35.57 -43.51 -12.20
C GLU A 9 34.04 -43.48 -12.32
N THR A 10 33.34 -44.26 -11.48
CA THR A 10 31.88 -44.27 -11.42
C THR A 10 31.33 -42.89 -11.05
N VAL A 11 31.88 -42.25 -10.01
CA VAL A 11 31.48 -40.89 -9.60
C VAL A 11 31.75 -39.86 -10.70
N SER A 12 32.92 -39.90 -11.35
CA SER A 12 33.24 -38.96 -12.43
C SER A 12 32.27 -39.09 -13.63
N CYS A 13 31.85 -40.30 -13.97
CA CYS A 13 30.87 -40.55 -15.03
C CYS A 13 29.52 -39.90 -14.71
N PHE A 14 29.03 -40.08 -13.47
CA PHE A 14 27.79 -39.45 -13.01
C PHE A 14 27.86 -37.92 -12.94
N LEU A 15 29.01 -37.37 -12.50
CA LEU A 15 29.22 -35.92 -12.47
C LEU A 15 29.15 -35.29 -13.86
N VAL A 16 29.64 -35.96 -14.91
CA VAL A 16 29.63 -35.43 -16.28
C VAL A 16 28.27 -35.62 -16.95
N LEU A 17 27.66 -36.79 -16.78
CA LEU A 17 26.43 -37.15 -17.48
C LEU A 17 25.19 -36.54 -16.83
N CYS A 18 25.16 -36.41 -15.50
CA CYS A 18 23.94 -36.09 -14.77
C CYS A 18 23.93 -34.74 -14.05
N ASN A 19 25.07 -34.14 -13.68
CA ASN A 19 25.04 -32.82 -13.05
C ASN A 19 24.54 -31.73 -14.00
N ASN A 20 23.89 -30.71 -13.45
CA ASN A 20 23.28 -29.58 -14.17
C ASN A 20 22.21 -30.00 -15.19
N ARG A 21 21.63 -31.19 -15.07
CA ARG A 21 20.51 -31.65 -15.89
C ARG A 21 19.28 -31.90 -15.03
N THR A 22 18.10 -31.65 -15.60
CA THR A 22 16.80 -31.94 -14.95
C THR A 22 16.45 -33.42 -14.97
N GLN A 23 17.06 -34.18 -15.88
CA GLN A 23 16.98 -35.64 -15.97
C GLN A 23 18.24 -36.21 -16.61
N CYS A 24 18.59 -37.44 -16.27
CA CYS A 24 19.74 -38.16 -16.78
C CYS A 24 19.40 -39.65 -16.92
N ALA A 25 19.87 -40.29 -17.99
CA ALA A 25 19.72 -41.73 -18.19
C ALA A 25 21.11 -42.35 -18.35
N VAL A 26 21.45 -43.29 -17.47
CA VAL A 26 22.73 -44.00 -17.48
C VAL A 26 22.45 -45.49 -17.46
N VAL A 27 22.94 -46.21 -18.47
CA VAL A 27 22.78 -47.66 -18.57
C VAL A 27 23.88 -48.31 -17.73
N ALA A 28 23.48 -49.12 -16.74
CA ALA A 28 24.41 -49.90 -15.93
C ALA A 28 24.90 -51.12 -16.72
N GLY A 29 25.90 -50.91 -17.57
CA GLY A 29 26.47 -51.92 -18.45
C GLY A 29 27.96 -51.72 -18.72
N PRO A 30 28.63 -52.74 -19.30
CA PRO A 30 30.07 -52.75 -19.53
C PRO A 30 30.54 -51.66 -20.52
N ASP A 31 29.63 -51.12 -21.32
CA ASP A 31 29.90 -50.03 -22.27
C ASP A 31 30.15 -48.68 -21.58
N VAL A 32 29.64 -48.51 -20.36
CA VAL A 32 29.71 -47.25 -19.59
C VAL A 32 30.60 -47.40 -18.35
N PHE A 33 30.58 -48.58 -17.71
CA PHE A 33 31.37 -48.88 -16.53
C PHE A 33 32.28 -50.10 -16.80
N PRO A 34 33.62 -49.97 -16.69
CA PRO A 34 34.53 -51.10 -16.81
C PRO A 34 34.19 -52.20 -15.80
N ASP A 35 34.29 -53.49 -16.16
CA ASP A 35 33.96 -54.59 -15.25
C ASP A 35 35.02 -54.74 -14.14
N PRO A 36 34.67 -54.46 -12.87
CA PRO A 36 35.62 -54.56 -11.76
C PRO A 36 35.80 -55.99 -11.21
N CYS A 37 34.89 -56.92 -11.55
CA CYS A 37 34.89 -58.30 -11.09
C CYS A 37 34.10 -59.22 -12.05
N PRO A 38 34.77 -59.80 -13.07
CA PRO A 38 34.13 -60.68 -14.04
C PRO A 38 33.43 -61.88 -13.39
N GLY A 39 32.24 -62.24 -13.90
CA GLY A 39 31.47 -63.41 -13.44
C GLY A 39 30.59 -63.18 -12.20
N THR A 40 30.60 -61.98 -11.61
CA THR A 40 29.68 -61.61 -10.51
C THR A 40 28.59 -60.68 -11.04
N TYR A 41 27.33 -60.91 -10.61
CA TYR A 41 26.22 -60.02 -10.91
C TYR A 41 26.43 -58.68 -10.18
N LYS A 42 26.29 -57.58 -10.91
CA LYS A 42 26.59 -56.22 -10.43
C LYS A 42 25.33 -55.37 -10.44
N TYR A 43 25.23 -54.46 -9.49
CA TYR A 43 24.19 -53.44 -9.42
C TYR A 43 24.83 -52.08 -9.20
N LEU A 44 24.14 -51.03 -9.63
CA LEU A 44 24.58 -49.65 -9.46
C LEU A 44 23.69 -48.99 -8.41
N GLU A 45 24.33 -48.42 -7.38
CA GLU A 45 23.67 -47.65 -6.34
C GLU A 45 24.15 -46.20 -6.44
N VAL A 46 23.21 -45.24 -6.55
CA VAL A 46 23.52 -43.82 -6.72
C VAL A 46 22.82 -43.04 -5.62
N GLN A 47 23.59 -42.29 -4.85
CA GLN A 47 23.07 -41.25 -3.96
C GLN A 47 23.24 -39.91 -4.67
N TYR A 48 22.14 -39.18 -4.85
CA TYR A 48 22.14 -37.87 -5.49
C TYR A 48 21.21 -36.92 -4.74
N GLU A 49 21.43 -35.63 -4.94
CA GLU A 49 20.57 -34.57 -4.42
C GLU A 49 20.19 -33.64 -5.57
N CYS A 50 18.91 -33.28 -5.66
CA CYS A 50 18.45 -32.23 -6.56
C CYS A 50 18.69 -30.89 -5.89
N VAL A 51 19.79 -30.24 -6.25
CA VAL A 51 20.09 -28.87 -5.82
C VAL A 51 19.45 -27.85 -6.77
N PRO A 52 19.09 -26.65 -6.31
CA PRO A 52 18.71 -25.53 -7.18
C PRO A 52 19.76 -25.29 -8.27
N TYR A 53 19.35 -24.76 -9.42
CA TYR A 53 20.25 -24.56 -10.56
C TYR A 53 21.51 -23.79 -10.16
N LYS A 54 22.67 -24.19 -10.69
CA LYS A 54 23.92 -23.45 -10.48
C LYS A 54 23.83 -22.10 -11.17
N VAL A 55 23.62 -21.05 -10.37
CA VAL A 55 23.68 -19.66 -10.82
C VAL A 55 25.15 -19.31 -11.11
N GLU A 56 25.40 -18.58 -12.19
CA GLU A 56 26.75 -18.05 -12.47
C GLU A 56 27.21 -17.17 -11.30
N GLN A 57 28.37 -17.47 -10.70
CA GLN A 57 28.87 -16.74 -9.52
C GLN A 57 28.98 -15.22 -9.74
N LYS A 58 29.14 -14.78 -10.98
CA LYS A 58 29.19 -13.35 -11.35
C LYS A 58 27.94 -12.57 -10.94
N VAL A 59 26.77 -13.23 -10.84
CA VAL A 59 25.49 -12.59 -10.45
C VAL A 59 25.55 -12.05 -9.02
N PHE A 60 26.41 -12.61 -8.17
CA PHE A 60 26.58 -12.20 -6.77
C PHE A 60 27.86 -11.37 -6.54
N LEU A 61 28.59 -11.03 -7.60
CA LEU A 61 29.82 -10.25 -7.50
C LEU A 61 29.53 -8.80 -7.87
N CYS A 62 29.79 -7.89 -6.93
CA CYS A 62 29.60 -6.47 -7.15
C CYS A 62 30.45 -5.96 -8.32
N PRO A 63 29.87 -5.36 -9.38
CA PRO A 63 30.61 -4.82 -10.52
C PRO A 63 31.39 -3.54 -10.19
N GLY A 64 31.04 -2.82 -9.12
CA GLY A 64 31.69 -1.60 -8.67
C GLY A 64 30.71 -0.47 -8.34
N LEU A 65 31.25 0.74 -8.13
CA LEU A 65 30.43 1.92 -7.88
C LEU A 65 29.95 2.51 -9.21
N LEU A 66 28.64 2.76 -9.37
CA LEU A 66 28.10 3.33 -10.59
C LEU A 66 28.71 4.71 -10.86
N ARG A 67 29.17 4.95 -12.09
CA ARG A 67 29.73 6.24 -12.53
C ARG A 67 28.89 6.92 -13.58
N ARG A 68 28.34 6.16 -14.54
CA ARG A 68 27.56 6.73 -15.65
C ARG A 68 26.50 5.76 -16.13
N VAL A 69 25.42 6.34 -16.66
CA VAL A 69 24.29 5.63 -17.27
C VAL A 69 24.16 6.09 -18.72
N TYR A 70 24.05 5.15 -19.64
CA TYR A 70 23.91 5.41 -21.08
C TYR A 70 22.71 4.68 -21.64
N GLN A 71 21.90 5.36 -22.46
CA GLN A 71 20.86 4.66 -23.21
C GLN A 71 21.51 3.77 -24.26
N SER A 72 21.29 2.46 -24.13
CA SER A 72 21.99 1.45 -24.93
C SER A 72 21.11 0.91 -26.05
N GLU A 73 19.84 0.65 -25.75
CA GLU A 73 18.95 -0.03 -26.69
C GLU A 73 17.50 0.43 -26.52
N HIS A 74 16.85 0.71 -27.64
CA HIS A 74 15.41 0.93 -27.73
C HIS A 74 14.77 -0.32 -28.34
N LEU A 75 13.79 -0.92 -27.65
CA LEU A 75 13.16 -2.16 -28.13
C LEU A 75 11.93 -1.87 -28.99
N PHE A 76 10.93 -1.22 -28.40
CA PHE A 76 9.68 -0.83 -29.08
C PHE A 76 8.91 0.20 -28.23
N GLU A 77 7.79 0.65 -28.76
CA GLU A 77 6.82 1.52 -28.08
C GLU A 77 5.58 0.69 -27.71
N SER A 78 5.26 0.69 -26.42
CA SER A 78 4.11 -0.01 -25.85
C SER A 78 2.81 0.75 -26.11
N ASP A 79 1.68 0.05 -26.12
CA ASP A 79 0.35 0.68 -26.11
C ASP A 79 0.01 1.36 -24.76
N HIS A 80 0.84 1.16 -23.73
CA HIS A 80 0.61 1.67 -22.38
C HIS A 80 1.70 2.68 -22.00
N GLN A 81 1.29 3.82 -21.43
CA GLN A 81 2.24 4.87 -21.02
C GLN A 81 3.20 4.39 -19.95
N SER A 82 2.69 3.59 -19.01
CA SER A 82 3.40 3.11 -17.83
C SER A 82 3.36 1.59 -17.73
N GLY A 83 4.36 1.03 -17.06
CA GLY A 83 4.51 -0.40 -16.84
C GLY A 83 5.91 -0.70 -16.35
N ALA A 84 6.22 -1.99 -16.22
CA ALA A 84 7.56 -2.46 -15.95
C ALA A 84 7.85 -3.75 -16.70
N TRP A 85 9.14 -4.05 -16.82
CA TRP A 85 9.61 -5.24 -17.49
C TRP A 85 10.99 -5.62 -16.96
N CYS A 86 11.26 -6.90 -16.81
CA CYS A 86 12.52 -7.39 -16.25
C CYS A 86 12.85 -8.80 -16.75
N LYS A 87 14.04 -9.28 -16.40
CA LYS A 87 14.45 -10.69 -16.57
C LYS A 87 14.77 -11.27 -15.19
N ASP A 88 14.62 -12.57 -15.04
CA ASP A 88 15.08 -13.28 -13.84
C ASP A 88 16.61 -13.44 -13.86
N PRO A 89 17.36 -12.79 -12.94
CA PRO A 89 18.82 -12.85 -12.94
C PRO A 89 19.38 -14.23 -12.53
N LEU A 90 18.58 -15.10 -11.90
CA LEU A 90 19.03 -16.42 -11.49
C LEU A 90 18.77 -17.50 -12.55
N GLN A 91 17.97 -17.20 -13.57
CA GLN A 91 17.76 -18.10 -14.70
C GLN A 91 18.72 -17.80 -15.84
N ALA A 92 19.31 -18.87 -16.39
CA ALA A 92 20.17 -18.76 -17.57
C ALA A 92 19.40 -18.41 -18.87
N SER A 93 18.07 -18.34 -18.80
CA SER A 93 17.16 -18.15 -19.94
C SER A 93 17.09 -16.69 -20.42
N ASP A 94 16.74 -16.50 -21.69
CA ASP A 94 16.42 -15.19 -22.27
C ASP A 94 14.95 -14.77 -22.11
N LYS A 95 14.30 -15.32 -21.09
CA LYS A 95 12.91 -14.99 -20.79
C LYS A 95 12.81 -13.54 -20.35
N ILE A 96 11.77 -12.87 -20.83
CA ILE A 96 11.42 -11.50 -20.48
C ILE A 96 10.04 -11.51 -19.84
N TYR A 97 9.90 -10.81 -18.73
CA TYR A 97 8.67 -10.64 -17.97
C TYR A 97 8.18 -9.22 -18.15
N TYR A 98 6.91 -9.06 -18.48
CA TYR A 98 6.33 -7.79 -18.88
C TYR A 98 4.98 -7.59 -18.19
N MET A 99 4.81 -6.45 -17.53
CA MET A 99 3.59 -6.06 -16.84
C MET A 99 3.25 -4.60 -17.17
N PRO A 100 2.33 -4.34 -18.11
CA PRO A 100 1.86 -2.98 -18.36
C PRO A 100 1.02 -2.52 -17.16
N TRP A 101 1.16 -1.24 -16.80
CA TRP A 101 0.36 -0.66 -15.74
C TRP A 101 -0.97 -0.18 -16.31
N THR A 102 -2.06 -0.71 -15.75
CA THR A 102 -3.42 -0.25 -16.01
C THR A 102 -4.09 0.03 -14.67
N PRO A 103 -4.46 1.29 -14.38
CA PRO A 103 -4.94 1.65 -13.05
C PRO A 103 -6.16 0.80 -12.68
N TYR A 104 -6.10 0.19 -11.49
CA TYR A 104 -7.11 -0.73 -10.94
C TYR A 104 -7.37 -2.01 -11.78
N ARG A 105 -6.63 -2.25 -12.86
CA ARG A 105 -6.83 -3.37 -13.79
C ARG A 105 -5.62 -4.28 -13.97
N THR A 106 -4.45 -3.90 -13.44
CA THR A 106 -3.23 -4.72 -13.51
C THR A 106 -3.38 -6.01 -12.71
N ASP A 107 -3.55 -7.16 -13.39
CA ASP A 107 -3.66 -8.48 -12.75
C ASP A 107 -3.08 -9.63 -13.61
N THR A 108 -2.25 -9.30 -14.61
CA THR A 108 -1.61 -10.27 -15.50
C THR A 108 -0.13 -9.97 -15.69
N LEU A 109 0.69 -11.02 -15.70
CA LEU A 109 2.09 -10.97 -16.14
C LEU A 109 2.25 -11.72 -17.46
N THR A 110 2.92 -11.13 -18.44
CA THR A 110 3.21 -11.77 -19.73
C THR A 110 4.67 -12.19 -19.80
N GLU A 111 4.93 -13.44 -20.20
CA GLU A 111 6.27 -13.99 -20.43
C GLU A 111 6.54 -14.13 -21.94
N TYR A 112 7.74 -13.73 -22.35
CA TYR A 112 8.28 -13.88 -23.69
C TYR A 112 9.55 -14.72 -23.64
N SER A 113 9.74 -15.61 -24.62
CA SER A 113 10.86 -16.55 -24.70
C SER A 113 12.18 -15.90 -25.13
N SER A 114 12.09 -14.82 -25.88
CA SER A 114 13.23 -14.12 -26.49
C SER A 114 12.91 -12.64 -26.66
N LYS A 115 13.96 -11.85 -26.92
CA LYS A 115 13.83 -10.43 -27.23
C LYS A 115 13.08 -10.20 -28.56
N GLU A 116 13.34 -11.04 -29.55
CA GLU A 116 12.71 -10.97 -30.87
C GLU A 116 11.20 -11.22 -30.76
N ASP A 117 10.79 -12.17 -29.92
CA ASP A 117 9.38 -12.42 -29.63
C ASP A 117 8.73 -11.29 -28.84
N PHE A 118 9.48 -10.66 -27.93
CA PHE A 118 9.02 -9.51 -27.18
C PHE A 118 8.73 -8.30 -28.08
N ILE A 119 9.67 -7.95 -28.97
CA ILE A 119 9.49 -6.86 -29.95
C ILE A 119 8.36 -7.16 -30.94
N ALA A 120 8.22 -8.42 -31.35
CA ALA A 120 7.16 -8.85 -32.26
C ALA A 120 5.78 -9.02 -31.60
N GLY A 121 5.67 -8.83 -30.28
CA GLY A 121 4.41 -8.99 -29.54
C GLY A 121 3.89 -10.44 -29.51
N ARG A 122 4.79 -11.44 -29.51
CA ARG A 122 4.44 -12.88 -29.49
C ARG A 122 4.68 -13.50 -28.09
N PRO A 123 3.70 -13.46 -27.18
CA PRO A 123 3.87 -13.99 -25.84
C PRO A 123 4.00 -15.51 -25.83
N THR A 124 4.88 -16.03 -24.99
CA THR A 124 5.01 -17.48 -24.73
C THR A 124 3.88 -17.94 -23.81
N THR A 125 3.59 -17.18 -22.76
CA THR A 125 2.48 -17.46 -21.85
C THR A 125 2.04 -16.21 -21.10
N THR A 126 0.84 -16.25 -20.55
CA THR A 126 0.29 -15.18 -19.70
C THR A 126 -0.15 -15.79 -18.38
N TYR A 127 0.33 -15.21 -17.28
CA TYR A 127 0.00 -15.59 -15.92
C TYR A 127 -1.11 -14.70 -15.40
N LYS A 128 -2.23 -15.30 -15.01
CA LYS A 128 -3.27 -14.58 -14.26
C LYS A 128 -2.90 -14.57 -12.79
N LEU A 129 -2.77 -13.39 -12.21
CA LEU A 129 -2.39 -13.21 -10.82
C LEU A 129 -3.62 -13.40 -9.91
N PRO A 130 -3.43 -13.91 -8.68
CA PRO A 130 -4.54 -14.12 -7.73
C PRO A 130 -5.09 -12.81 -7.16
N HIS A 131 -4.34 -11.72 -7.27
CA HIS A 131 -4.67 -10.39 -6.78
C HIS A 131 -4.21 -9.34 -7.80
N ARG A 132 -4.86 -8.18 -7.78
CA ARG A 132 -4.42 -7.00 -8.54
C ARG A 132 -3.11 -6.44 -7.96
N VAL A 133 -2.40 -5.69 -8.79
CA VAL A 133 -1.07 -5.13 -8.52
C VAL A 133 -1.18 -3.62 -8.37
N ASP A 134 -0.57 -3.08 -7.31
CA ASP A 134 -0.31 -1.63 -7.18
C ASP A 134 1.10 -1.31 -7.69
N GLY A 135 1.20 -0.26 -8.50
CA GLY A 135 2.47 0.26 -8.99
C GLY A 135 3.12 -0.53 -10.13
N THR A 136 4.36 -0.16 -10.42
CA THR A 136 5.21 -0.74 -11.47
C THR A 136 6.41 -1.51 -10.89
N GLY A 137 6.55 -1.60 -9.56
CA GLY A 137 7.75 -2.13 -8.93
C GLY A 137 7.79 -3.64 -8.72
N PHE A 138 7.42 -4.44 -9.74
CA PHE A 138 7.46 -5.90 -9.63
C PHE A 138 8.83 -6.44 -10.03
N VAL A 139 9.24 -7.58 -9.45
CA VAL A 139 10.46 -8.29 -9.85
C VAL A 139 10.22 -9.78 -9.99
N VAL A 140 11.05 -10.44 -10.80
CA VAL A 140 11.08 -11.91 -10.88
C VAL A 140 12.43 -12.41 -10.38
N TYR A 141 12.40 -13.33 -9.43
CA TYR A 141 13.59 -13.88 -8.78
C TYR A 141 13.41 -15.39 -8.53
N ASP A 142 14.31 -16.21 -9.06
CA ASP A 142 14.31 -17.68 -8.93
C ASP A 142 12.97 -18.33 -9.36
N GLY A 143 12.41 -17.86 -10.48
CA GLY A 143 11.15 -18.36 -11.02
C GLY A 143 9.90 -17.97 -10.24
N ALA A 144 10.02 -17.05 -9.27
CA ALA A 144 8.89 -16.48 -8.56
C ALA A 144 8.74 -14.98 -8.86
N LEU A 145 7.50 -14.55 -9.09
CA LEU A 145 7.12 -13.14 -9.17
C LEU A 145 6.88 -12.59 -7.77
N PHE A 146 7.41 -11.41 -7.51
CA PHE A 146 7.13 -10.60 -6.32
C PHE A 146 6.48 -9.30 -6.75
N PHE A 147 5.35 -8.95 -6.12
CA PHE A 147 4.61 -7.74 -6.45
C PHE A 147 3.87 -7.19 -5.24
N ASN A 148 3.60 -5.88 -5.24
CA ASN A 148 2.76 -5.25 -4.23
C ASN A 148 1.28 -5.50 -4.54
N LYS A 149 0.58 -6.10 -3.58
CA LYS A 149 -0.86 -6.38 -3.69
C LYS A 149 -1.65 -5.08 -3.52
N GLU A 150 -2.58 -4.85 -4.43
CA GLU A 150 -3.44 -3.65 -4.47
C GLU A 150 -4.05 -3.33 -3.10
N ARG A 151 -4.02 -2.04 -2.72
CA ARG A 151 -4.57 -1.47 -1.47
C ARG A 151 -4.02 -2.14 -0.21
N THR A 152 -2.80 -2.67 -0.28
CA THR A 152 -2.11 -3.24 0.88
C THR A 152 -0.64 -2.90 0.88
N ARG A 153 -0.01 -2.96 2.06
CA ARG A 153 1.45 -2.92 2.22
C ARG A 153 2.10 -4.31 2.13
N ASN A 154 1.46 -5.23 1.42
CA ASN A 154 1.89 -6.63 1.39
C ASN A 154 2.59 -6.93 0.06
N ILE A 155 3.65 -7.74 0.15
CA ILE A 155 4.34 -8.32 -1.00
C ILE A 155 3.87 -9.75 -1.17
N VAL A 156 3.35 -10.08 -2.35
CA VAL A 156 2.92 -11.44 -2.68
C VAL A 156 4.01 -12.14 -3.47
N LYS A 157 4.34 -13.38 -3.08
CA LYS A 157 5.20 -14.28 -3.84
C LYS A 157 4.34 -15.26 -4.63
N PHE A 158 4.50 -15.27 -5.94
CA PHE A 158 3.76 -16.12 -6.87
C PHE A 158 4.74 -16.97 -7.69
N ASP A 159 4.70 -18.28 -7.53
CA ASP A 159 5.60 -19.20 -8.25
C ASP A 159 5.08 -19.39 -9.69
N LEU A 160 5.89 -18.99 -10.67
CA LEU A 160 5.49 -18.97 -12.09
C LEU A 160 5.40 -20.36 -12.70
N ARG A 161 6.15 -21.33 -12.17
CA ARG A 161 6.16 -22.71 -12.67
C ARG A 161 4.89 -23.44 -12.24
N THR A 162 4.50 -23.29 -10.98
CA THR A 162 3.34 -23.97 -10.37
C THR A 162 2.05 -23.15 -10.45
N ARG A 163 2.16 -21.84 -10.75
CA ARG A 163 1.05 -20.89 -10.87
C ARG A 163 0.25 -20.75 -9.58
N ILE A 164 0.92 -20.86 -8.44
CA ILE A 164 0.32 -20.71 -7.11
C ILE A 164 1.00 -19.60 -6.33
N LYS A 165 0.21 -18.98 -5.45
CA LYS A 165 0.72 -18.09 -4.42
C LYS A 165 1.50 -18.93 -3.40
N SER A 166 2.82 -18.74 -3.35
CA SER A 166 3.72 -19.48 -2.46
C SER A 166 4.01 -18.74 -1.16
N GLY A 167 3.67 -17.45 -1.05
CA GLY A 167 3.71 -16.71 0.21
C GLY A 167 3.23 -15.27 0.13
N GLU A 168 3.15 -14.60 1.27
CA GLU A 168 2.84 -13.18 1.41
C GLU A 168 3.60 -12.60 2.61
N ALA A 169 4.25 -11.45 2.42
CA ALA A 169 4.98 -10.71 3.44
C ALA A 169 4.24 -9.40 3.73
N ILE A 170 4.19 -8.99 4.99
CA ILE A 170 3.70 -7.65 5.37
C ILE A 170 4.92 -6.75 5.57
N ILE A 171 5.00 -5.64 4.84
CA ILE A 171 6.04 -4.64 5.06
C ILE A 171 5.56 -3.69 6.16
N ALA A 172 6.19 -3.77 7.33
CA ALA A 172 5.75 -3.02 8.50
C ALA A 172 5.80 -1.51 8.24
N ASN A 173 4.74 -0.81 8.63
CA ASN A 173 4.61 0.65 8.57
C ASN A 173 4.73 1.29 7.17
N ALA A 174 4.85 0.51 6.09
CA ALA A 174 4.91 1.05 4.75
C ALA A 174 3.61 1.76 4.37
N ASN A 175 3.78 2.94 3.78
CA ASN A 175 2.74 3.66 3.05
C ASN A 175 2.44 2.92 1.74
N TYR A 176 1.19 2.98 1.29
CA TYR A 176 0.73 2.25 0.10
C TYR A 176 -0.45 2.98 -0.57
N HIS A 177 -0.72 2.65 -1.82
CA HIS A 177 -1.87 3.12 -2.59
C HIS A 177 -1.94 4.66 -2.74
N ASP A 178 -0.93 5.23 -3.39
CA ASP A 178 -0.73 6.67 -3.63
C ASP A 178 -0.49 7.53 -2.36
N THR A 179 -0.17 6.89 -1.23
CA THR A 179 0.21 7.58 0.01
C THR A 179 1.66 8.08 -0.03
N SER A 180 2.58 7.34 -0.64
CA SER A 180 3.98 7.78 -0.89
C SER A 180 4.55 7.15 -2.17
N PRO A 181 3.92 7.39 -3.34
CA PRO A 181 4.42 6.93 -4.62
C PRO A 181 5.67 7.72 -5.05
N TYR A 182 6.31 7.30 -6.13
CA TYR A 182 7.25 8.16 -6.85
C TYR A 182 6.55 9.39 -7.45
N ARG A 183 7.34 10.31 -8.01
CA ARG A 183 6.89 11.61 -8.53
C ARG A 183 5.69 11.52 -9.48
N TRP A 184 5.66 10.52 -10.35
CA TRP A 184 4.57 10.33 -11.33
C TRP A 184 3.28 9.73 -10.72
N GLY A 185 3.32 9.25 -9.48
CA GLY A 185 2.18 8.59 -8.85
C GLY A 185 2.04 7.12 -9.26
N GLY A 186 0.83 6.75 -9.68
CA GLY A 186 0.55 5.42 -10.24
C GLY A 186 0.58 4.26 -9.24
N LYS A 187 0.39 4.55 -7.95
CA LYS A 187 0.46 3.56 -6.86
C LYS A 187 1.83 2.91 -6.75
N SER A 188 2.89 3.61 -7.17
CA SER A 188 4.29 3.16 -7.10
C SER A 188 4.89 3.27 -5.70
N ASP A 189 4.08 3.12 -4.65
CA ASP A 189 4.47 3.32 -3.25
C ASP A 189 5.55 2.36 -2.77
N ILE A 190 5.47 1.11 -3.21
CA ILE A 190 6.38 0.03 -2.84
C ILE A 190 7.00 -0.52 -4.12
N ASP A 191 8.31 -0.47 -4.17
CA ASP A 191 9.12 -0.86 -5.33
C ASP A 191 10.08 -1.98 -4.93
N LEU A 192 10.06 -3.10 -5.64
CA LEU A 192 10.97 -4.21 -5.38
C LEU A 192 12.22 -4.06 -6.25
N ALA A 193 13.37 -4.40 -5.70
CA ALA A 193 14.62 -4.36 -6.44
C ALA A 193 15.42 -5.65 -6.23
N VAL A 194 16.22 -6.01 -7.22
CA VAL A 194 17.14 -7.15 -7.15
C VAL A 194 18.54 -6.69 -7.49
N ASP A 195 19.51 -7.09 -6.67
CA ASP A 195 20.93 -6.83 -6.90
C ASP A 195 21.78 -8.06 -6.51
N GLU A 196 23.09 -7.86 -6.42
CA GLU A 196 24.07 -8.90 -6.06
C GLU A 196 23.88 -9.44 -4.63
N ASN A 197 23.27 -8.66 -3.73
CA ASN A 197 23.01 -9.02 -2.34
C ASN A 197 21.64 -9.67 -2.13
N GLY A 198 20.76 -9.61 -3.13
CA GLY A 198 19.49 -10.34 -3.14
C GLY A 198 18.29 -9.46 -3.44
N LEU A 199 17.20 -9.69 -2.70
CA LEU A 199 15.90 -9.04 -2.89
C LEU A 199 15.71 -7.90 -1.89
N TRP A 200 15.29 -6.75 -2.39
CA TRP A 200 15.07 -5.52 -1.64
C TRP A 200 13.68 -4.99 -1.85
N VAL A 201 13.21 -4.20 -0.88
CA VAL A 201 11.95 -3.46 -0.95
C VAL A 201 12.25 -2.00 -0.61
N ILE A 202 11.93 -1.11 -1.53
CA ILE A 202 12.08 0.35 -1.45
C ILE A 202 10.68 0.93 -1.26
N TYR A 203 10.45 1.60 -0.13
CA TYR A 203 9.16 2.17 0.23
C TYR A 203 9.35 3.45 1.04
N ALA A 204 8.27 4.02 1.57
CA ALA A 204 8.34 5.13 2.51
C ALA A 204 7.40 4.88 3.69
N THR A 205 7.67 5.56 4.80
CA THR A 205 6.87 5.46 6.03
C THR A 205 6.53 6.84 6.57
N GLU A 206 5.40 6.95 7.26
CA GLU A 206 5.06 8.17 8.01
C GLU A 206 6.08 8.45 9.13
N GLN A 207 6.65 7.40 9.73
CA GLN A 207 7.66 7.53 10.78
C GLN A 207 8.95 8.20 10.28
N ASN A 208 9.31 7.97 9.02
CA ASN A 208 10.42 8.67 8.36
C ASN A 208 9.96 9.89 7.56
N ASN A 209 8.78 10.46 7.87
CA ASN A 209 8.22 11.66 7.23
C ASN A 209 8.13 11.57 5.69
N GLY A 210 7.72 10.42 5.14
CA GLY A 210 7.59 10.22 3.69
C GLY A 210 8.92 9.99 2.95
N ARG A 211 10.05 9.96 3.68
CA ARG A 211 11.35 9.63 3.11
C ARG A 211 11.51 8.13 2.86
N ILE A 212 12.37 7.81 1.90
CA ILE A 212 12.63 6.44 1.46
C ILE A 212 13.16 5.62 2.64
N VAL A 213 12.63 4.42 2.78
CA VAL A 213 13.07 3.36 3.67
C VAL A 213 13.33 2.14 2.79
N ILE A 214 14.48 1.51 2.99
CA ILE A 214 14.86 0.30 2.26
C ILE A 214 14.94 -0.88 3.23
N SER A 215 14.40 -2.02 2.82
CA SER A 215 14.48 -3.26 3.60
C SER A 215 14.98 -4.42 2.74
N GLN A 216 15.86 -5.24 3.31
CA GLN A 216 16.28 -6.49 2.69
C GLN A 216 15.24 -7.57 3.01
N LEU A 217 14.76 -8.27 1.99
CA LEU A 217 13.71 -9.28 2.11
C LEU A 217 14.26 -10.64 1.68
N ASN A 218 14.15 -11.64 2.55
CA ASN A 218 14.55 -12.99 2.18
C ASN A 218 13.56 -13.56 1.13
N PRO A 219 14.01 -13.94 -0.08
CA PRO A 219 13.11 -14.37 -1.15
C PRO A 219 12.46 -15.74 -0.89
N TYR A 220 12.99 -16.54 0.03
CA TYR A 220 12.48 -17.88 0.36
C TYR A 220 11.55 -17.87 1.57
N THR A 221 11.91 -17.14 2.62
CA THR A 221 11.16 -17.09 3.87
C THR A 221 10.22 -15.89 3.98
N LEU A 222 10.37 -14.89 3.10
CA LEU A 222 9.61 -13.64 3.10
C LEU A 222 9.74 -12.82 4.39
N ARG A 223 10.86 -12.99 5.09
CA ARG A 223 11.19 -12.23 6.31
C ARG A 223 12.08 -11.05 5.96
N VAL A 224 11.85 -9.93 6.63
CA VAL A 224 12.72 -8.77 6.58
C VAL A 224 14.00 -9.07 7.38
N GLU A 225 15.16 -8.93 6.75
CA GLU A 225 16.47 -9.22 7.32
C GLU A 225 17.16 -7.97 7.90
N GLY A 226 16.85 -6.80 7.34
CA GLY A 226 17.32 -5.50 7.81
C GLY A 226 16.51 -4.36 7.19
N THR A 227 16.48 -3.21 7.87
CA THR A 227 15.76 -2.00 7.45
C THR A 227 16.63 -0.77 7.70
N TRP A 228 16.70 0.13 6.73
CA TRP A 228 17.48 1.36 6.78
C TRP A 228 16.64 2.57 6.39
N ASP A 229 16.66 3.60 7.22
CA ASP A 229 16.02 4.88 6.97
C ASP A 229 16.95 5.81 6.18
N THR A 230 16.46 6.37 5.08
CA THR A 230 17.21 7.35 4.27
C THR A 230 16.73 8.78 4.53
N ALA A 231 17.47 9.76 4.02
CA ALA A 231 17.15 11.18 4.13
C ALA A 231 16.37 11.75 2.92
N TYR A 232 16.08 10.93 1.89
CA TYR A 232 15.52 11.39 0.62
C TYR A 232 14.00 11.21 0.55
N ASP A 233 13.26 12.25 0.16
CA ASP A 233 11.80 12.23 0.03
C ASP A 233 11.36 11.37 -1.19
N LYS A 234 10.45 10.40 -0.96
CA LYS A 234 10.08 9.46 -2.03
C LYS A 234 9.24 10.10 -3.14
N ARG A 235 8.39 11.08 -2.81
CA ARG A 235 7.56 11.82 -3.79
C ARG A 235 8.41 12.73 -4.69
N SER A 236 9.60 13.11 -4.24
CA SER A 236 10.57 13.87 -5.01
C SER A 236 11.39 12.99 -5.98
N ALA A 237 11.48 11.69 -5.72
CA ALA A 237 12.17 10.73 -6.57
C ALA A 237 11.32 10.31 -7.77
N SER A 238 11.91 10.26 -8.96
CA SER A 238 11.28 9.72 -10.16
C SER A 238 11.21 8.18 -10.12
N ASN A 239 12.31 7.55 -9.66
CA ASN A 239 12.43 6.12 -9.43
C ASN A 239 13.70 5.84 -8.58
N ALA A 240 13.92 4.61 -8.15
CA ALA A 240 15.14 4.22 -7.43
C ALA A 240 15.46 2.73 -7.63
N PHE A 241 16.74 2.38 -7.55
CA PHE A 241 17.19 0.99 -7.73
C PHE A 241 18.39 0.67 -6.84
N MET A 242 18.69 -0.63 -6.67
CA MET A 242 19.79 -1.12 -5.84
C MET A 242 20.92 -1.70 -6.71
N ILE A 243 22.18 -1.42 -6.35
CA ILE A 243 23.36 -2.11 -6.87
C ILE A 243 24.35 -2.32 -5.71
N CYS A 244 24.79 -3.55 -5.48
CA CYS A 244 25.71 -3.92 -4.38
C CYS A 244 25.26 -3.47 -2.98
N GLY A 245 23.97 -3.45 -2.69
CA GLY A 245 23.43 -2.92 -1.43
C GLY A 245 23.49 -1.40 -1.31
N ILE A 246 23.71 -0.69 -2.41
CA ILE A 246 23.68 0.78 -2.48
C ILE A 246 22.42 1.19 -3.24
N LEU A 247 21.58 2.00 -2.60
CA LEU A 247 20.42 2.65 -3.22
C LEU A 247 20.89 3.79 -4.11
N TYR A 248 20.36 3.89 -5.32
CA TYR A 248 20.54 5.03 -6.22
C TYR A 248 19.17 5.63 -6.53
N VAL A 249 19.00 6.93 -6.28
CA VAL A 249 17.73 7.63 -6.47
C VAL A 249 17.79 8.52 -7.71
N VAL A 250 16.86 8.29 -8.64
CA VAL A 250 16.75 9.03 -9.89
C VAL A 250 15.84 10.23 -9.70
N LYS A 251 16.29 11.39 -10.15
CA LYS A 251 15.51 12.62 -10.24
C LYS A 251 15.50 13.11 -11.68
N SER A 252 14.31 13.39 -12.19
CA SER A 252 14.09 13.76 -13.57
C SER A 252 12.97 14.78 -13.72
N VAL A 253 12.96 15.45 -14.86
CA VAL A 253 11.88 16.35 -15.27
C VAL A 253 10.73 15.51 -15.86
N TYR A 254 9.48 15.86 -15.53
CA TYR A 254 8.28 15.27 -16.13
C TYR A 254 7.60 16.24 -17.12
N GLU A 255 6.77 15.73 -18.04
CA GLU A 255 6.10 16.52 -19.09
C GLU A 255 5.30 17.73 -18.54
N ASP A 256 4.72 17.60 -17.35
CA ASP A 256 3.89 18.64 -16.71
C ASP A 256 4.70 19.62 -15.81
N ASP A 257 6.03 19.47 -15.72
CA ASP A 257 6.85 20.33 -14.87
C ASP A 257 7.16 21.67 -15.57
N ASP A 258 6.64 22.79 -15.01
CA ASP A 258 6.95 24.16 -15.47
C ASP A 258 8.43 24.56 -15.27
N ASN A 259 9.22 23.73 -14.57
CA ASN A 259 10.54 24.11 -14.06
C ASN A 259 11.60 23.05 -14.41
N GLU A 260 12.39 23.29 -15.46
CA GLU A 260 13.50 22.41 -15.90
C GLU A 260 14.70 22.40 -14.93
N ALA A 261 14.68 23.21 -13.86
CA ALA A 261 15.80 23.44 -12.95
C ALA A 261 16.25 22.19 -12.16
N THR A 262 15.42 21.15 -12.06
CA THR A 262 15.73 19.91 -11.34
C THR A 262 16.73 19.01 -12.07
N GLY A 263 16.81 19.09 -13.41
CA GLY A 263 17.70 18.28 -14.24
C GLY A 263 17.38 16.78 -14.24
N ASN A 264 18.04 16.02 -15.14
CA ASN A 264 17.89 14.55 -15.23
C ASN A 264 19.17 13.88 -14.73
N LYS A 265 19.15 13.38 -13.50
CA LYS A 265 20.33 12.84 -12.83
C LYS A 265 19.99 11.91 -11.67
N ILE A 266 20.96 11.10 -11.27
CA ILE A 266 20.97 10.45 -9.96
C ILE A 266 21.64 11.42 -9.00
N ASP A 267 20.88 11.90 -8.01
CA ASP A 267 21.36 12.94 -7.08
C ASP A 267 21.59 12.45 -5.64
N TYR A 268 21.18 11.22 -5.32
CA TYR A 268 21.32 10.66 -3.97
C TYR A 268 21.66 9.17 -4.00
N ILE A 269 22.54 8.75 -3.08
CA ILE A 269 22.84 7.35 -2.78
C ILE A 269 22.75 7.07 -1.28
N TYR A 270 22.43 5.81 -0.95
CA TYR A 270 22.52 5.30 0.41
C TYR A 270 23.20 3.93 0.42
N ASN A 271 24.33 3.80 1.12
CA ASN A 271 25.03 2.53 1.28
C ASN A 271 24.54 1.81 2.54
N THR A 272 23.93 0.63 2.39
CA THR A 272 23.35 -0.16 3.50
C THR A 272 24.39 -0.78 4.42
N GLU A 273 25.54 -1.20 3.88
CA GLU A 273 26.64 -1.79 4.65
C GLU A 273 27.28 -0.76 5.58
N LEU A 274 27.51 0.45 5.07
CA LEU A 274 28.09 1.56 5.84
C LEU A 274 27.05 2.37 6.61
N SER A 275 25.75 2.17 6.34
CA SER A 275 24.63 2.98 6.84
C SER A 275 24.88 4.48 6.66
N LYS A 276 25.35 4.85 5.46
CA LYS A 276 25.80 6.21 5.14
C LYS A 276 25.24 6.64 3.80
N ASP A 277 24.74 7.87 3.75
CA ASP A 277 24.26 8.51 2.54
C ASP A 277 25.28 9.47 1.93
N GLY A 278 25.02 9.82 0.68
CA GLY A 278 25.83 10.78 -0.07
C GLY A 278 25.04 11.38 -1.24
N PHE A 279 25.45 12.58 -1.63
CA PHE A 279 24.93 13.23 -2.83
C PHE A 279 25.92 13.07 -3.98
N LEU A 280 25.39 12.91 -5.17
CA LEU A 280 26.15 12.78 -6.42
C LEU A 280 25.45 13.57 -7.53
N ASP A 281 26.10 13.61 -8.69
CA ASP A 281 25.51 14.18 -9.90
C ASP A 281 25.91 13.29 -11.09
N ILE A 282 25.22 12.15 -11.23
CA ILE A 282 25.39 11.27 -12.37
C ILE A 282 24.27 11.56 -13.37
N PRO A 283 24.57 12.02 -14.60
CA PRO A 283 23.56 12.25 -15.61
C PRO A 283 22.74 10.98 -15.90
N PHE A 284 21.42 11.12 -15.97
CA PHE A 284 20.51 10.02 -16.25
C PHE A 284 19.72 10.31 -17.54
N PRO A 285 19.74 9.41 -18.55
CA PRO A 285 18.96 9.61 -19.78
C PRO A 285 17.46 9.66 -19.50
N ASN A 286 16.80 10.73 -19.93
CA ASN A 286 15.34 10.88 -19.84
C ASN A 286 14.81 11.58 -21.09
N SER A 287 14.95 10.93 -22.26
CA SER A 287 14.55 11.49 -23.54
C SER A 287 13.03 11.67 -23.69
N TYR A 288 12.23 11.00 -22.88
CA TYR A 288 10.78 10.91 -23.03
C TYR A 288 9.97 11.48 -21.86
N GLN A 289 10.64 12.07 -20.87
CA GLN A 289 10.04 12.88 -19.80
C GLN A 289 8.93 12.20 -18.96
N TYR A 290 8.88 10.87 -18.91
CA TYR A 290 7.94 10.14 -18.04
C TYR A 290 8.51 8.78 -17.61
N ILE A 291 9.45 8.77 -16.68
CA ILE A 291 10.03 7.53 -16.15
C ILE A 291 8.99 6.84 -15.26
N ALA A 292 8.57 5.63 -15.66
CA ALA A 292 7.58 4.82 -14.95
C ALA A 292 8.22 3.69 -14.12
N ALA A 293 9.33 3.11 -14.60
CA ALA A 293 10.06 2.05 -13.90
C ALA A 293 11.55 2.03 -14.29
N VAL A 294 12.43 1.68 -13.34
CA VAL A 294 13.87 1.49 -13.55
C VAL A 294 14.35 0.30 -12.73
N ASP A 295 14.45 -0.87 -13.36
CA ASP A 295 14.85 -2.12 -12.69
C ASP A 295 16.29 -2.51 -13.04
N TYR A 296 17.14 -2.70 -12.03
CA TYR A 296 18.49 -3.23 -12.22
C TYR A 296 18.50 -4.75 -12.36
N ASN A 297 19.38 -5.27 -13.19
CA ASN A 297 19.64 -6.69 -13.30
C ASN A 297 21.12 -7.03 -13.02
N PRO A 298 21.43 -7.76 -11.94
CA PRO A 298 22.82 -8.10 -11.59
C PRO A 298 23.47 -9.13 -12.52
N ARG A 299 22.72 -9.81 -13.38
CA ARG A 299 23.26 -10.83 -14.30
C ARG A 299 23.95 -10.23 -15.52
N ASP A 300 23.34 -9.19 -16.10
CA ASP A 300 23.85 -8.49 -17.29
C ASP A 300 24.29 -7.05 -17.01
N ASN A 301 24.10 -6.56 -15.78
CA ASN A 301 24.49 -5.24 -15.31
C ASN A 301 23.86 -4.10 -16.13
N LEU A 302 22.60 -4.29 -16.54
CA LEU A 302 21.80 -3.31 -17.28
C LEU A 302 20.62 -2.80 -16.43
N LEU A 303 20.12 -1.62 -16.78
CA LEU A 303 18.81 -1.15 -16.32
C LEU A 303 17.75 -1.44 -17.37
N TYR A 304 16.64 -1.98 -16.90
CA TYR A 304 15.42 -2.25 -17.64
C TYR A 304 14.46 -1.10 -17.34
N VAL A 305 14.26 -0.23 -18.32
CA VAL A 305 13.58 1.05 -18.11
C VAL A 305 12.30 1.11 -18.91
N TRP A 306 11.26 1.65 -18.29
CA TRP A 306 10.03 2.06 -18.95
C TRP A 306 9.90 3.58 -18.85
N ASN A 307 9.89 4.26 -20.00
CA ASN A 307 9.83 5.71 -20.05
C ASN A 307 8.86 6.15 -21.15
N ASN A 308 7.69 6.66 -20.75
CA ASN A 308 6.64 7.17 -21.62
C ASN A 308 6.35 6.27 -22.84
N TYR A 309 5.67 5.14 -22.65
CA TYR A 309 5.45 4.10 -23.67
C TYR A 309 6.71 3.36 -24.15
N HIS A 310 7.89 3.97 -24.09
CA HIS A 310 9.11 3.35 -24.62
C HIS A 310 9.73 2.35 -23.65
N VAL A 311 9.97 1.15 -24.18
CA VAL A 311 10.63 0.04 -23.49
C VAL A 311 12.10 0.04 -23.92
N VAL A 312 13.02 0.36 -22.99
CA VAL A 312 14.43 0.63 -23.30
C VAL A 312 15.39 0.02 -22.29
N LYS A 313 16.62 -0.29 -22.72
CA LYS A 313 17.71 -0.74 -21.84
C LYS A 313 18.79 0.32 -21.72
N TYR A 314 19.27 0.56 -20.51
CA TYR A 314 20.42 1.42 -20.25
C TYR A 314 21.63 0.59 -19.81
N SER A 315 22.78 0.92 -20.37
CA SER A 315 24.08 0.34 -20.02
C SER A 315 24.73 1.16 -18.92
N LEU A 316 25.47 0.48 -18.04
CA LEU A 316 26.09 1.06 -16.86
C LEU A 316 27.62 0.98 -16.96
N ASP A 317 28.28 2.05 -16.50
CA ASP A 317 29.73 2.11 -16.37
C ASP A 317 30.11 2.17 -14.88
N PHE A 318 31.00 1.27 -14.46
CA PHE A 318 31.35 1.06 -13.06
C PHE A 318 32.80 1.48 -12.78
N GLY A 319 33.01 2.15 -11.66
CA GLY A 319 34.32 2.46 -11.08
C GLY A 319 34.74 1.47 -10.01
N ALA A 320 36.01 1.56 -9.59
CA ALA A 320 36.52 0.77 -8.47
C ALA A 320 35.73 1.05 -7.18
N LEU A 321 35.37 -0.02 -6.47
CA LEU A 321 34.74 0.01 -5.14
C LEU A 321 35.82 0.32 -4.09
N ASP A 322 36.30 1.55 -4.04
CA ASP A 322 37.36 1.90 -3.07
C ASP A 322 36.71 2.17 -1.70
N ASN A 323 36.97 1.29 -0.72
CA ASN A 323 36.58 1.45 0.70
C ASN A 323 37.29 2.63 1.40
N ARG A 324 37.80 3.60 0.63
CA ARG A 324 38.40 4.86 1.07
C ARG A 324 37.65 6.01 0.42
N LEU A 325 36.50 6.34 0.98
CA LEU A 325 35.70 7.53 0.69
C LEU A 325 36.38 8.85 1.11
N GLU A 326 37.69 8.99 0.89
CA GLU A 326 38.41 10.25 1.08
C GLU A 326 39.30 10.68 -0.09
N THR A 327 39.63 9.83 -1.07
CA THR A 327 40.53 10.25 -2.16
C THR A 327 40.34 9.44 -3.45
N SER A 328 39.26 9.70 -4.20
CA SER A 328 39.22 9.36 -5.63
C SER A 328 38.66 10.50 -6.45
N SER A 329 39.54 11.14 -7.21
CA SER A 329 39.36 12.38 -7.96
C SER A 329 38.52 12.24 -9.24
N SER A 330 37.39 11.54 -9.19
CA SER A 330 36.47 11.44 -10.35
C SER A 330 34.97 11.48 -10.04
N VAL A 331 34.56 11.61 -8.78
CA VAL A 331 33.18 11.96 -8.39
C VAL A 331 33.27 12.87 -7.17
N MET A 332 32.78 14.10 -7.24
CA MET A 332 32.71 14.98 -6.06
C MET A 332 31.54 14.52 -5.17
N VAL A 333 31.82 13.59 -4.26
CA VAL A 333 30.89 13.23 -3.19
C VAL A 333 31.08 14.25 -2.07
N TYR A 334 30.16 15.20 -1.92
CA TYR A 334 30.16 16.10 -0.77
C TYR A 334 29.70 15.31 0.46
N MET A 335 30.61 15.11 1.43
CA MET A 335 30.31 14.51 2.72
C MET A 335 30.25 15.58 3.79
N ASP A 336 29.04 15.89 4.28
CA ASP A 336 28.90 16.70 5.49
C ASP A 336 29.24 15.86 6.71
N THR A 337 30.43 16.08 7.25
CA THR A 337 30.88 15.56 8.54
C THR A 337 30.88 16.70 9.54
N THR A 338 29.76 16.96 10.21
CA THR A 338 29.78 17.65 11.53
C THR A 338 28.55 17.29 12.36
N THR A 339 28.62 16.19 13.11
CA THR A 339 27.98 16.14 14.43
C THR A 339 28.95 16.75 15.43
N SER A 340 28.71 18.01 15.82
CA SER A 340 29.32 18.59 17.01
C SER A 340 28.26 19.28 17.85
N THR A 341 27.97 18.66 18.98
CA THR A 341 27.35 19.24 20.17
C THR A 341 27.93 20.62 20.51
N THR A 342 27.10 21.66 20.52
CA THR A 342 27.32 22.86 21.34
C THR A 342 25.99 23.40 21.89
N ARG A 343 25.89 23.40 23.22
CA ARG A 343 24.98 24.23 24.01
C ARG A 343 25.36 25.70 23.82
N THR A 344 24.37 26.57 23.60
CA THR A 344 24.35 27.99 24.05
C THR A 344 22.95 28.56 23.84
N THR A 345 22.15 28.74 24.89
CA THR A 345 21.86 30.02 25.59
C THR A 345 21.05 31.06 24.79
N THR A 346 19.88 31.34 25.35
CA THR A 346 18.87 32.35 25.05
C THR A 346 19.36 33.81 25.03
N ARG A 347 18.85 34.63 24.09
CA ARG A 347 18.01 35.86 24.30
C ARG A 347 17.80 36.63 22.97
N PRO A 348 16.66 37.32 22.73
CA PRO A 348 16.09 37.51 21.38
C PRO A 348 16.36 38.88 20.76
N THR A 349 16.15 38.96 19.44
CA THR A 349 16.15 40.20 18.66
C THR A 349 14.78 40.45 18.04
N THR A 350 14.27 41.64 18.30
CA THR A 350 13.02 42.25 17.84
C THR A 350 12.96 42.40 16.31
N VAL A 351 11.81 42.13 15.70
CA VAL A 351 11.52 42.54 14.31
C VAL A 351 10.25 43.38 14.28
N THR A 352 10.42 44.60 13.78
CA THR A 352 9.41 45.63 13.55
C THR A 352 8.69 45.34 12.22
N MET A 353 7.36 45.45 12.18
CA MET A 353 6.59 45.46 10.93
C MET A 353 5.99 46.86 10.67
N THR A 354 6.24 47.37 9.47
CA THR A 354 5.65 48.58 8.90
C THR A 354 4.34 48.27 8.18
N THR A 355 3.30 49.03 8.52
CA THR A 355 1.96 49.01 7.90
C THR A 355 1.83 50.02 6.77
N THR A 356 1.17 49.63 5.67
CA THR A 356 0.66 50.53 4.63
C THR A 356 -0.86 50.67 4.75
N THR A 357 -1.33 51.92 4.80
CA THR A 357 -2.73 52.34 4.91
C THR A 357 -3.39 52.58 3.55
N ALA A 358 -4.69 52.26 3.45
CA ALA A 358 -5.65 52.98 2.61
C ALA A 358 -7.01 53.11 3.35
N ARG A 359 -7.51 54.35 3.47
CA ARG A 359 -8.85 54.77 3.96
C ARG A 359 -9.91 54.46 2.89
N THR A 360 -11.20 54.22 3.19
CA THR A 360 -12.28 55.10 3.71
C THR A 360 -13.52 54.18 3.91
N THR A 361 -14.56 54.37 4.72
CA THR A 361 -15.21 55.51 5.40
C THR A 361 -16.14 54.94 6.47
N THR A 362 -16.33 55.66 7.57
CA THR A 362 -17.14 55.30 8.74
C THR A 362 -18.62 55.66 8.59
N THR A 363 -19.51 54.72 8.94
CA THR A 363 -20.83 55.02 9.52
C THR A 363 -21.08 54.12 10.74
N LYS A 364 -21.72 54.70 11.74
CA LYS A 364 -21.74 54.31 13.15
C LYS A 364 -22.95 53.43 13.53
N MET A 365 -22.69 52.52 14.48
CA MET A 365 -23.58 51.98 15.54
C MET A 365 -24.53 50.82 15.18
N PRO A 366 -24.97 50.01 16.17
CA PRO A 366 -24.19 49.24 17.14
C PRO A 366 -24.57 47.73 17.11
N ALA A 367 -23.74 46.90 17.72
CA ALA A 367 -23.91 45.44 17.77
C ALA A 367 -25.10 45.01 18.65
N THR A 368 -26.04 44.29 18.03
CA THR A 368 -27.06 43.46 18.68
C THR A 368 -26.62 42.00 18.61
N THR A 369 -26.17 41.46 19.73
CA THR A 369 -26.06 40.03 20.01
C THR A 369 -27.45 39.40 20.05
N PRO A 370 -27.72 38.29 19.34
CA PRO A 370 -28.97 37.57 19.51
C PRO A 370 -28.92 36.74 20.79
N ALA A 371 -29.98 36.88 21.58
CA ALA A 371 -30.28 36.09 22.76
C ALA A 371 -30.70 34.67 22.36
N VAL A 372 -30.20 33.66 23.09
CA VAL A 372 -30.85 32.36 23.20
C VAL A 372 -32.03 32.53 24.14
N ALA A 373 -33.24 32.50 23.57
CA ALA A 373 -34.50 32.44 24.31
C ALA A 373 -34.80 30.97 24.66
N GLN A 374 -34.83 30.66 25.95
CA GLN A 374 -35.65 29.59 26.50
C GLN A 374 -36.82 30.21 27.25
N TRP A 375 -37.74 29.34 27.70
CA TRP A 375 -38.86 29.49 28.66
C TRP A 375 -40.23 29.22 28.02
N PRO A 376 -41.25 28.71 28.77
CA PRO A 376 -41.31 28.55 30.23
C PRO A 376 -41.85 27.19 30.73
N ARG A 377 -41.58 26.89 32.02
CA ARG A 377 -42.63 26.46 32.98
C ARG A 377 -42.14 26.61 34.43
N THR A 378 -42.67 27.68 35.05
CA THR A 378 -43.10 27.86 36.46
C THR A 378 -42.31 27.23 37.60
N ALA A 379 -41.75 28.13 38.42
CA ALA A 379 -41.11 27.93 39.71
C ALA A 379 -42.09 27.59 40.85
N LEU A 380 -41.55 27.02 41.95
CA LEU A 380 -41.66 27.59 43.31
C LEU A 380 -40.53 27.05 44.23
N THR A 381 -39.75 28.01 44.75
CA THR A 381 -39.09 28.13 46.07
C THR A 381 -37.93 27.22 46.53
N VAL A 382 -36.71 27.74 46.29
CA VAL A 382 -35.57 28.05 47.20
C VAL A 382 -35.51 27.39 48.61
N ALA A 383 -34.37 26.75 48.90
CA ALA A 383 -33.66 26.85 50.19
C ALA A 383 -32.16 26.50 50.04
N THR A 384 -31.28 27.41 50.44
CA THR A 384 -29.81 27.28 50.57
C THR A 384 -29.41 26.79 51.98
N PRO A 385 -28.15 26.36 52.19
CA PRO A 385 -27.79 25.35 53.20
C PRO A 385 -27.35 25.96 54.54
N VAL A 386 -27.58 25.22 55.63
CA VAL A 386 -27.10 25.55 56.98
C VAL A 386 -26.29 24.37 57.54
N GLN A 387 -25.09 24.70 58.00
CA GLN A 387 -24.16 23.85 58.73
C GLN A 387 -24.56 23.67 60.21
N THR A 388 -23.93 22.65 60.81
CA THR A 388 -23.55 22.46 62.23
C THR A 388 -24.52 21.70 63.15
N LEU A 389 -24.04 20.54 63.65
CA LEU A 389 -23.82 20.19 65.07
C LEU A 389 -23.96 18.67 65.29
N VAL A 390 -22.94 18.03 65.85
CA VAL A 390 -23.09 17.13 67.00
C VAL A 390 -21.86 17.28 67.92
N GLU A 391 -22.14 17.51 69.20
CA GLU A 391 -21.23 17.68 70.34
C GLU A 391 -20.25 16.55 70.63
N GLY A 392 -19.18 16.89 71.36
CA GLY A 392 -18.17 15.97 71.90
C GLY A 392 -18.34 15.62 73.39
N LEU A 393 -17.49 14.69 73.84
CA LEU A 393 -17.13 14.40 75.25
C LEU A 393 -15.61 14.08 75.32
N ILE A 394 -14.97 14.44 76.43
CA ILE A 394 -13.53 14.66 76.68
C ILE A 394 -12.81 13.39 77.32
N PRO A 395 -11.55 13.40 77.83
CA PRO A 395 -10.36 12.67 77.31
C PRO A 395 -9.70 11.64 78.31
N GLU A 396 -8.44 11.24 78.02
CA GLU A 396 -7.46 10.45 78.83
C GLU A 396 -7.52 8.91 78.64
N ASP A 397 -6.47 8.07 78.65
CA ASP A 397 -5.01 8.15 78.85
C ASP A 397 -4.36 6.86 78.26
N ASP A 398 -3.05 6.91 78.00
CA ASP A 398 -2.00 5.86 78.01
C ASP A 398 -1.96 4.60 77.10
N ASP A 399 -0.70 4.25 76.78
CA ASP A 399 -0.08 2.99 76.36
C ASP A 399 -0.04 2.49 74.88
N GLY A 400 1.18 2.46 74.31
CA GLY A 400 1.75 1.22 73.74
C GLY A 400 1.94 1.04 72.21
N ALA A 401 3.08 1.51 71.68
CA ALA A 401 3.92 0.94 70.57
C ALA A 401 3.45 0.87 69.07
N PRO A 402 4.37 1.05 68.08
CA PRO A 402 4.10 1.15 66.62
C PRO A 402 4.21 -0.24 65.91
N PRO A 403 3.81 -0.50 64.62
CA PRO A 403 4.16 0.33 63.45
C PRO A 403 3.21 0.27 62.20
N SER A 404 3.68 0.93 61.14
CA SER A 404 3.50 0.58 59.71
C SER A 404 2.55 1.46 58.89
N SER A 405 3.19 2.42 58.22
CA SER A 405 2.74 3.09 57.00
C SER A 405 2.38 2.11 55.87
N LYS A 406 1.11 2.03 55.47
CA LYS A 406 0.69 1.77 54.08
C LYS A 406 -0.67 2.45 53.81
N LEU A 407 -0.66 3.49 52.98
CA LEU A 407 -1.86 3.93 52.26
C LEU A 407 -2.28 2.81 51.29
N PRO A 408 -3.56 2.41 51.23
CA PRO A 408 -4.02 1.53 50.16
C PRO A 408 -4.15 2.36 48.87
N ASN A 409 -3.27 2.11 47.91
CA ASN A 409 -3.52 2.43 46.51
C ASN A 409 -4.75 1.63 46.06
N ILE A 410 -5.93 2.26 46.06
CA ILE A 410 -7.10 1.72 45.38
C ILE A 410 -6.82 1.83 43.88
N ARG A 411 -6.26 0.76 43.30
CA ARG A 411 -6.25 0.58 41.85
C ARG A 411 -7.70 0.37 41.42
N VAL A 412 -8.29 1.36 40.75
CA VAL A 412 -9.61 1.23 40.14
C VAL A 412 -9.45 0.36 38.89
N GLU A 413 -9.63 -0.95 39.04
CA GLU A 413 -9.46 -1.94 37.96
C GLU A 413 -10.68 -2.07 37.01
N TYR A 414 -11.72 -1.25 37.21
CA TYR A 414 -13.00 -1.35 36.51
C TYR A 414 -13.58 0.02 36.18
N CYS A 415 -14.22 0.12 35.01
CA CYS A 415 -15.08 1.23 34.66
C CYS A 415 -16.42 1.14 35.40
N SER A 416 -16.80 2.23 36.06
CA SER A 416 -18.06 2.36 36.78
C SER A 416 -19.26 2.26 35.84
N PRO A 417 -20.37 1.60 36.24
CA PRO A 417 -21.55 1.52 35.41
C PRO A 417 -22.11 2.93 35.16
N LEU A 418 -22.53 3.21 33.93
CA LEU A 418 -23.10 4.50 33.54
C LEU A 418 -24.27 4.30 32.57
N MET A 419 -25.17 5.29 32.51
CA MET A 419 -26.18 5.37 31.48
C MET A 419 -25.82 6.49 30.52
N MET A 420 -25.70 6.18 29.23
CA MET A 420 -25.32 7.14 28.20
C MET A 420 -25.94 6.73 26.87
N MET A 421 -26.51 7.69 26.15
CA MET A 421 -27.19 7.48 24.87
C MET A 421 -28.24 6.34 24.94
N ASP A 422 -29.09 6.38 25.98
CA ASP A 422 -30.15 5.39 26.27
C ASP A 422 -29.69 3.93 26.45
N ILE A 423 -28.39 3.70 26.64
CA ILE A 423 -27.81 2.39 26.95
C ILE A 423 -27.26 2.38 28.38
N SER A 424 -27.61 1.32 29.14
CA SER A 424 -27.02 1.04 30.45
C SER A 424 -25.73 0.22 30.28
N TRP A 425 -24.59 0.86 30.49
CA TRP A 425 -23.27 0.22 30.39
C TRP A 425 -22.92 -0.44 31.73
N PRO A 426 -22.70 -1.77 31.75
CA PRO A 426 -22.41 -2.49 32.98
C PRO A 426 -20.97 -2.23 33.46
N LYS A 427 -20.71 -2.55 34.73
CA LYS A 427 -19.35 -2.53 35.29
C LYS A 427 -18.42 -3.41 34.46
N THR A 428 -17.42 -2.81 33.84
CA THR A 428 -16.55 -3.48 32.85
C THR A 428 -15.10 -3.40 33.30
N LYS A 429 -14.34 -4.49 33.17
CA LYS A 429 -12.93 -4.56 33.57
C LYS A 429 -12.06 -3.74 32.60
N GLN A 430 -11.00 -3.11 33.11
CA GLN A 430 -10.01 -2.41 32.27
C GLN A 430 -9.52 -3.29 31.12
N GLY A 431 -9.45 -2.71 29.92
CA GLY A 431 -9.02 -3.38 28.68
C GLY A 431 -10.11 -4.21 28.00
N VAL A 432 -11.32 -4.28 28.57
CA VAL A 432 -12.46 -5.00 27.99
C VAL A 432 -13.42 -4.03 27.31
N VAL A 433 -13.98 -4.47 26.19
CA VAL A 433 -15.05 -3.76 25.47
C VAL A 433 -16.41 -4.28 25.92
N ALA A 434 -17.22 -3.41 26.50
CA ALA A 434 -18.62 -3.70 26.82
C ALA A 434 -19.45 -3.71 25.52
N ARG A 435 -20.40 -4.64 25.41
CA ARG A 435 -21.28 -4.78 24.24
C ARG A 435 -22.73 -4.84 24.70
N MET A 436 -23.54 -3.93 24.20
CA MET A 436 -24.95 -3.78 24.56
C MET A 436 -25.82 -3.71 23.31
N PRO A 437 -27.09 -4.14 23.36
CA PRO A 437 -28.01 -3.95 22.24
C PRO A 437 -28.14 -2.46 21.93
N CYS A 438 -28.31 -2.13 20.64
CA CYS A 438 -28.49 -0.75 20.22
C CYS A 438 -29.78 -0.12 20.79
N PRO A 439 -29.86 1.23 20.83
CA PRO A 439 -31.03 1.93 21.37
C PRO A 439 -32.33 1.57 20.63
N PRO A 440 -33.50 1.72 21.28
CA PRO A 440 -34.79 1.42 20.67
C PRO A 440 -34.97 2.14 19.32
N GLY A 441 -35.39 1.40 18.30
CA GLY A 441 -35.54 1.91 16.92
C GLY A 441 -34.38 1.57 16.00
N THR A 442 -33.27 1.05 16.53
CA THR A 442 -32.13 0.55 15.76
C THR A 442 -31.86 -0.94 16.03
N ILE A 443 -31.18 -1.60 15.10
CA ILE A 443 -30.85 -3.03 15.15
C ILE A 443 -29.34 -3.17 15.14
N GLY A 444 -28.82 -3.95 16.09
CA GLY A 444 -27.40 -4.30 16.17
C GLY A 444 -26.85 -4.31 17.60
N VAL A 445 -25.54 -4.06 17.72
CA VAL A 445 -24.83 -4.03 19.01
C VAL A 445 -23.95 -2.79 19.08
N ALA A 446 -24.15 -1.95 20.10
CA ALA A 446 -23.25 -0.86 20.44
C ALA A 446 -22.08 -1.37 21.30
N SER A 447 -20.92 -0.74 21.19
CA SER A 447 -19.74 -1.15 21.97
C SER A 447 -19.05 0.02 22.66
N TYR A 448 -18.50 -0.20 23.86
CA TYR A 448 -17.80 0.84 24.60
C TYR A 448 -16.57 0.28 25.31
N THR A 449 -15.42 0.92 25.10
CA THR A 449 -14.13 0.44 25.60
C THR A 449 -13.84 1.00 26.98
N CYS A 450 -13.47 0.11 27.92
CA CYS A 450 -12.95 0.50 29.23
C CYS A 450 -11.43 0.63 29.15
N VAL A 451 -10.91 1.85 29.24
CA VAL A 451 -9.47 2.15 29.16
C VAL A 451 -8.87 2.29 30.57
N GLY A 452 -7.55 2.22 30.69
CA GLY A 452 -6.88 2.52 31.96
C GLY A 452 -5.57 3.24 31.77
N PRO A 453 -4.79 3.47 32.84
CA PRO A 453 -4.69 2.69 34.08
C PRO A 453 -5.69 3.02 35.20
N GLU A 454 -6.53 4.06 35.07
CA GLU A 454 -7.46 4.49 36.14
C GLU A 454 -8.90 3.94 36.00
N GLY A 455 -9.16 3.03 35.04
CA GLY A 455 -10.47 2.41 34.87
C GLY A 455 -11.56 3.40 34.45
N TYR A 456 -11.27 4.23 33.44
CA TYR A 456 -12.22 5.19 32.88
C TYR A 456 -12.75 4.69 31.53
N TRP A 457 -14.00 5.02 31.22
CA TRP A 457 -14.52 4.75 29.89
C TRP A 457 -13.82 5.61 28.85
N ASP A 458 -13.68 5.09 27.63
CA ASP A 458 -13.01 5.80 26.54
C ASP A 458 -13.59 7.23 26.38
N PRO A 459 -12.75 8.28 26.44
CA PRO A 459 -13.20 9.66 26.30
C PRO A 459 -13.76 9.97 24.91
N GLN A 460 -13.50 9.13 23.89
CA GLN A 460 -14.13 9.24 22.57
C GLN A 460 -15.62 8.84 22.57
N GLY A 461 -16.08 8.16 23.62
CA GLY A 461 -17.46 7.71 23.75
C GLY A 461 -17.72 6.29 23.19
N PRO A 462 -18.95 5.80 23.31
CA PRO A 462 -19.36 4.50 22.77
C PRO A 462 -19.44 4.52 21.23
N ASP A 463 -19.09 3.39 20.61
CA ASP A 463 -19.16 3.19 19.17
C ASP A 463 -20.52 2.59 18.75
N PHE A 464 -21.24 3.36 17.93
CA PHE A 464 -22.53 3.00 17.33
C PHE A 464 -22.41 2.54 15.85
N SER A 465 -21.21 2.26 15.36
CA SER A 465 -20.95 1.83 13.97
C SER A 465 -21.75 0.61 13.51
N ASN A 466 -22.20 -0.24 14.44
CA ASN A 466 -23.01 -1.42 14.17
C ASN A 466 -24.50 -1.25 14.51
N CYS A 467 -24.97 -0.03 14.77
CA CYS A 467 -26.37 0.28 15.04
C CYS A 467 -27.03 0.86 13.79
N THR A 468 -27.86 0.04 13.15
CA THR A 468 -28.47 0.33 11.85
C THR A 468 -29.99 0.47 11.94
N SER A 469 -30.57 1.26 11.05
CA SER A 469 -32.01 1.40 10.87
C SER A 469 -32.62 0.15 10.23
N PRO A 470 -33.92 -0.14 10.45
CA PRO A 470 -34.55 -1.36 9.93
C PRO A 470 -34.50 -1.52 8.40
N TRP A 471 -34.46 -0.41 7.66
CA TRP A 471 -34.39 -0.41 6.19
C TRP A 471 -33.09 -1.06 5.64
N VAL A 472 -32.02 -1.11 6.43
CA VAL A 472 -30.77 -1.77 6.07
C VAL A 472 -30.98 -3.26 5.74
N ASN A 473 -31.89 -3.91 6.46
CA ASN A 473 -32.27 -5.30 6.18
C ASN A 473 -33.02 -5.43 4.85
N LEU A 474 -33.85 -4.44 4.47
CA LEU A 474 -34.56 -4.43 3.20
C LEU A 474 -33.58 -4.32 2.02
N ILE A 475 -32.61 -3.41 2.11
CA ILE A 475 -31.55 -3.27 1.09
C ILE A 475 -30.71 -4.55 1.00
N SER A 476 -30.34 -5.12 2.16
CA SER A 476 -29.59 -6.39 2.21
C SER A 476 -30.34 -7.55 1.56
N GLN A 477 -31.67 -7.59 1.69
CA GLN A 477 -32.51 -8.59 1.03
C GLN A 477 -32.57 -8.37 -0.48
N LYS A 478 -32.70 -7.12 -0.95
CA LYS A 478 -32.70 -6.79 -2.40
C LYS A 478 -31.37 -7.13 -3.07
N LEU A 479 -30.25 -6.88 -2.38
CA LEU A 479 -28.91 -7.31 -2.83
C LEU A 479 -28.84 -8.83 -3.00
N LYS A 480 -29.35 -9.59 -2.03
CA LYS A 480 -29.39 -11.07 -2.08
C LYS A 480 -30.35 -11.62 -3.13
N ALA A 481 -31.44 -10.90 -3.41
CA ALA A 481 -32.43 -11.27 -4.42
C ALA A 481 -31.94 -11.06 -5.86
N GLY A 482 -30.79 -10.39 -6.06
CA GLY A 482 -30.23 -10.13 -7.38
C GLY A 482 -30.94 -9.04 -8.16
N GLU A 483 -31.53 -8.04 -7.48
CA GLU A 483 -32.07 -6.85 -8.15
C GLU A 483 -30.97 -6.07 -8.90
N THR A 484 -31.37 -5.20 -9.84
CA THR A 484 -30.38 -4.42 -10.61
C THR A 484 -29.70 -3.37 -9.73
N ALA A 485 -28.41 -3.09 -9.98
CA ALA A 485 -27.64 -2.16 -9.17
C ALA A 485 -28.27 -0.76 -9.14
N ALA A 486 -28.79 -0.30 -10.28
CA ALA A 486 -29.48 0.98 -10.39
C ALA A 486 -30.78 1.05 -9.54
N VAL A 487 -31.52 -0.05 -9.40
CA VAL A 487 -32.76 -0.08 -8.59
C VAL A 487 -32.42 -0.02 -7.11
N ILE A 488 -31.41 -0.79 -6.67
CA ILE A 488 -30.97 -0.79 -5.28
C ILE A 488 -30.33 0.55 -4.92
N ALA A 489 -29.52 1.14 -5.81
CA ALA A 489 -28.93 2.46 -5.61
C ALA A 489 -30.01 3.54 -5.44
N ARG A 490 -31.07 3.50 -6.25
CA ARG A 490 -32.20 4.43 -6.10
C ARG A 490 -32.95 4.24 -4.79
N GLU A 491 -33.16 2.99 -4.37
CA GLU A 491 -33.77 2.72 -3.06
C GLU A 491 -32.87 3.24 -1.93
N LEU A 492 -31.56 3.04 -2.02
CA LEU A 492 -30.59 3.54 -1.05
C LEU A 492 -30.62 5.07 -0.97
N ALA A 493 -30.69 5.76 -2.11
CA ALA A 493 -30.85 7.21 -2.18
C ALA A 493 -32.15 7.70 -1.52
N GLU A 494 -33.23 6.91 -1.60
CA GLU A 494 -34.50 7.26 -0.95
C GLU A 494 -34.48 7.02 0.55
N GLN A 495 -33.93 5.89 1.00
CA GLN A 495 -33.83 5.56 2.43
C GLN A 495 -32.90 6.53 3.17
N THR A 496 -31.85 7.02 2.51
CA THR A 496 -30.89 7.96 3.11
C THR A 496 -31.41 9.39 3.30
N LYS A 497 -32.58 9.73 2.75
CA LYS A 497 -33.27 11.02 3.05
C LYS A 497 -33.87 11.06 4.45
N SER A 498 -34.07 9.89 5.07
CA SER A 498 -34.60 9.78 6.42
C SER A 498 -33.54 10.11 7.48
N ASN A 499 -33.94 10.19 8.75
CA ASN A 499 -33.00 10.48 9.83
C ASN A 499 -32.00 9.33 10.02
N LEU A 500 -30.77 9.55 9.60
CA LEU A 500 -29.69 8.56 9.60
C LEU A 500 -29.18 8.28 11.01
N GLN A 501 -28.77 7.03 11.23
CA GLN A 501 -28.04 6.58 12.42
C GLN A 501 -26.55 6.38 12.08
N ALA A 502 -25.68 6.32 13.09
CA ALA A 502 -24.24 6.12 12.87
C ALA A 502 -23.93 4.89 12.01
N GLY A 503 -24.56 3.74 12.29
CA GLY A 503 -24.37 2.52 11.48
C GLY A 503 -25.00 2.59 10.09
N ASP A 504 -25.97 3.48 9.84
CA ASP A 504 -26.53 3.67 8.50
C ASP A 504 -25.48 4.25 7.56
N ILE A 505 -24.62 5.16 8.04
CA ILE A 505 -23.51 5.72 7.26
C ILE A 505 -22.53 4.62 6.88
N THR A 506 -22.07 3.83 7.85
CA THR A 506 -21.08 2.77 7.59
C THR A 506 -21.63 1.67 6.68
N TYR A 507 -22.92 1.33 6.83
CA TYR A 507 -23.59 0.38 5.94
C TYR A 507 -23.79 0.95 4.54
N THR A 508 -24.28 2.18 4.40
CA THR A 508 -24.55 2.82 3.11
C THR A 508 -23.30 2.85 2.26
N VAL A 509 -22.17 3.29 2.82
CA VAL A 509 -20.89 3.35 2.11
C VAL A 509 -20.44 1.94 1.67
N LYS A 510 -20.55 0.93 2.55
CA LYS A 510 -20.24 -0.47 2.18
C LYS A 510 -21.17 -1.02 1.10
N ALA A 511 -22.45 -0.68 1.15
CA ALA A 511 -23.43 -1.09 0.16
C ALA A 511 -23.15 -0.42 -1.20
N MET A 512 -22.75 0.85 -1.22
CA MET A 512 -22.36 1.54 -2.45
C MET A 512 -21.17 0.85 -3.14
N VAL A 513 -20.13 0.42 -2.39
CA VAL A 513 -19.02 -0.37 -2.94
C VAL A 513 -19.52 -1.66 -3.60
N GLN A 514 -20.37 -2.42 -2.90
CA GLN A 514 -20.95 -3.66 -3.45
C GLN A 514 -21.81 -3.40 -4.69
N LEU A 515 -22.47 -2.25 -4.77
CA LEU A 515 -23.29 -1.89 -5.92
C LEU A 515 -22.45 -1.54 -7.15
N VAL A 516 -21.24 -1.00 -6.98
CA VAL A 516 -20.29 -0.79 -8.09
C VAL A 516 -19.89 -2.13 -8.69
N ASP A 517 -19.53 -3.12 -7.85
CA ASP A 517 -19.19 -4.48 -8.29
C ASP A 517 -20.36 -5.14 -9.02
N LEU A 518 -21.57 -5.01 -8.46
CA LEU A 518 -22.78 -5.56 -9.07
C LEU A 518 -23.08 -4.89 -10.43
N LEU A 519 -22.88 -3.58 -10.55
CA LEU A 519 -23.04 -2.87 -11.80
C LEU A 519 -22.03 -3.36 -12.85
N ASP A 520 -20.76 -3.54 -12.50
CA ASP A 520 -19.74 -4.07 -13.44
C ASP A 520 -20.15 -5.44 -13.99
N VAL A 521 -20.61 -6.35 -13.13
CA VAL A 521 -21.14 -7.66 -13.56
C VAL A 521 -22.34 -7.50 -14.52
N GLN A 522 -23.26 -6.58 -14.22
CA GLN A 522 -24.41 -6.28 -15.09
C GLN A 522 -23.99 -5.70 -16.43
N LEU A 523 -22.99 -4.82 -16.46
CA LEU A 523 -22.45 -4.23 -17.67
C LEU A 523 -21.72 -5.29 -18.52
N ARG A 524 -20.96 -6.21 -17.91
CA ARG A 524 -20.29 -7.32 -18.63
C ARG A 524 -21.29 -8.20 -19.38
N ASN A 525 -22.47 -8.45 -18.82
CA ASN A 525 -23.54 -9.17 -19.51
C ASN A 525 -24.10 -8.42 -20.72
N LEU A 526 -23.91 -7.10 -20.78
CA LEU A 526 -24.31 -6.22 -21.87
C LEU A 526 -23.18 -5.94 -22.87
N THR A 527 -22.02 -6.59 -22.76
CA THR A 527 -20.92 -6.41 -23.73
C THR A 527 -21.35 -6.94 -25.11
N PRO A 528 -21.17 -6.17 -26.19
CA PRO A 528 -21.38 -6.66 -27.55
C PRO A 528 -20.44 -7.82 -27.87
N GLY A 529 -21.00 -8.94 -28.35
CA GLY A 529 -20.21 -10.10 -28.77
C GLY A 529 -19.89 -10.04 -30.27
N GLY A 530 -18.84 -10.73 -30.71
CA GLY A 530 -18.45 -10.77 -32.14
C GLY A 530 -19.48 -11.39 -33.10
N LYS A 531 -20.58 -11.94 -32.59
CA LYS A 531 -21.72 -12.48 -33.36
C LYS A 531 -22.95 -11.56 -33.36
N ASP A 532 -22.91 -10.41 -32.68
CA ASP A 532 -24.04 -9.47 -32.62
C ASP A 532 -24.11 -8.60 -33.89
N SER A 533 -25.33 -8.34 -34.37
CA SER A 533 -25.54 -7.37 -35.45
C SER A 533 -25.27 -5.94 -34.94
N ALA A 534 -24.89 -5.02 -35.84
CA ALA A 534 -24.63 -3.62 -35.49
C ALA A 534 -25.79 -2.97 -34.71
N ALA A 535 -27.04 -3.24 -35.11
CA ALA A 535 -28.23 -2.75 -34.40
C ALA A 535 -28.40 -3.35 -32.99
N ARG A 536 -28.01 -4.62 -32.78
CA ARG A 536 -28.06 -5.27 -31.47
C ARG A 536 -26.94 -4.77 -30.56
N SER A 537 -25.74 -4.57 -31.10
CA SER A 537 -24.60 -3.99 -30.40
C SER A 537 -24.88 -2.56 -29.93
N LEU A 538 -25.46 -1.72 -30.81
CA LEU A 538 -25.85 -0.36 -30.44
C LEU A 538 -26.91 -0.33 -29.33
N ASN A 539 -27.93 -1.18 -29.42
CA ASN A 539 -28.96 -1.30 -28.36
C ASN A 539 -28.36 -1.74 -27.01
N LYS A 540 -27.36 -2.63 -27.02
CA LYS A 540 -26.64 -3.04 -25.80
C LYS A 540 -25.84 -1.89 -25.20
N LEU A 541 -25.11 -1.14 -26.02
CA LEU A 541 -24.34 0.03 -25.56
C LEU A 541 -25.25 1.15 -25.03
N GLN A 542 -26.38 1.44 -25.70
CA GLN A 542 -27.39 2.38 -25.20
C GLN A 542 -27.98 1.96 -23.85
N LYS A 543 -28.21 0.65 -23.64
CA LYS A 543 -28.65 0.13 -22.33
C LYS A 543 -27.58 0.28 -21.26
N ARG A 544 -26.31 0.07 -21.60
CA ARG A 544 -25.18 0.30 -20.68
C ARG A 544 -25.11 1.76 -20.24
N GLU A 545 -25.10 2.69 -21.19
CA GLU A 545 -25.03 4.13 -20.90
C GLU A 545 -26.21 4.56 -20.00
N ARG A 546 -27.44 4.17 -20.36
CA ARG A 546 -28.64 4.50 -19.57
C ARG A 546 -28.55 3.93 -18.16
N SER A 547 -28.09 2.68 -17.99
CA SER A 547 -27.96 2.06 -16.68
C SER A 547 -26.90 2.76 -15.81
N CYS A 548 -25.77 3.17 -16.40
CA CYS A 548 -24.72 3.90 -15.68
C CYS A 548 -25.22 5.27 -15.25
N ARG A 549 -25.91 6.02 -16.12
CA ARG A 549 -26.45 7.34 -15.78
C ARG A 549 -27.42 7.28 -14.60
N PHE A 550 -28.38 6.34 -14.63
CA PHE A 550 -29.32 6.18 -13.52
C PHE A 550 -28.65 5.78 -12.21
N TYR A 551 -27.62 4.93 -12.29
CA TYR A 551 -26.86 4.51 -11.13
C TYR A 551 -26.07 5.66 -10.51
N VAL A 552 -25.28 6.38 -11.34
CA VAL A 552 -24.46 7.51 -10.86
C VAL A 552 -25.32 8.61 -10.26
N GLN A 553 -26.48 8.93 -10.87
CA GLN A 553 -27.41 9.89 -10.27
C GLN A 553 -27.80 9.47 -8.84
N ALA A 554 -28.20 8.21 -8.66
CA ALA A 554 -28.61 7.71 -7.35
C ALA A 554 -27.45 7.70 -6.34
N MET A 555 -26.21 7.44 -6.79
CA MET A 555 -25.03 7.53 -5.93
C MET A 555 -24.78 8.97 -5.46
N VAL A 556 -24.81 9.93 -6.39
CA VAL A 556 -24.60 11.35 -6.08
C VAL A 556 -25.69 11.83 -5.13
N ASP A 557 -26.96 11.45 -5.35
CA ASP A 557 -28.06 11.75 -4.42
C ASP A 557 -27.82 11.15 -3.03
N THR A 558 -27.34 9.90 -2.96
CA THR A 558 -27.01 9.23 -1.70
C THR A 558 -25.91 9.97 -0.96
N VAL A 559 -24.83 10.36 -1.65
CA VAL A 559 -23.70 11.09 -1.05
C VAL A 559 -24.16 12.47 -0.59
N ASN A 560 -24.99 13.15 -1.39
CA ASN A 560 -25.58 14.43 -1.01
C ASN A 560 -26.38 14.30 0.29
N ASN A 561 -27.17 13.24 0.46
CA ASN A 561 -27.90 12.98 1.71
C ASN A 561 -26.96 12.68 2.89
N LEU A 562 -25.88 11.93 2.67
CA LEU A 562 -24.90 11.62 3.73
C LEU A 562 -24.10 12.84 4.19
N LEU A 563 -23.92 13.84 3.32
CA LEU A 563 -23.16 15.07 3.61
C LEU A 563 -24.04 16.24 4.07
N GLN A 564 -25.36 16.06 4.11
CA GLN A 564 -26.29 17.07 4.59
C GLN A 564 -26.05 17.42 6.07
N PRO A 565 -26.30 18.67 6.50
CA PRO A 565 -26.18 19.09 7.90
C PRO A 565 -26.98 18.21 8.88
N GLN A 566 -28.11 17.65 8.45
CA GLN A 566 -28.95 16.74 9.22
C GLN A 566 -28.23 15.43 9.56
N ALA A 567 -27.34 14.94 8.69
CA ALA A 567 -26.56 13.73 8.90
C ALA A 567 -25.37 13.95 9.85
N GLN A 568 -25.00 15.20 10.16
CA GLN A 568 -23.82 15.52 10.98
C GLN A 568 -23.89 14.89 12.38
N ALA A 569 -25.08 14.75 12.96
CA ALA A 569 -25.25 14.10 14.26
C ALA A 569 -24.83 12.62 14.21
N ALA A 570 -25.28 11.88 13.18
CA ALA A 570 -24.92 10.49 12.96
C ALA A 570 -23.42 10.30 12.69
N TRP A 571 -22.78 11.22 11.98
CA TRP A 571 -21.33 11.19 11.78
C TRP A 571 -20.54 11.37 13.08
N ARG A 572 -21.02 12.23 14.00
CA ARG A 572 -20.35 12.46 15.29
C ARG A 572 -20.44 11.27 16.25
N GLU A 573 -21.43 10.41 16.07
CA GLU A 573 -21.62 9.18 16.85
C GLU A 573 -20.74 8.01 16.39
N LEU A 574 -20.03 8.17 15.26
CA LEU A 574 -18.99 7.25 14.83
C LEU A 574 -17.65 7.59 15.50
N SER A 575 -16.84 6.57 15.78
CA SER A 575 -15.45 6.79 16.21
C SER A 575 -14.64 7.51 15.12
N THR A 576 -13.60 8.25 15.50
CA THR A 576 -12.75 9.00 14.55
C THR A 576 -12.17 8.09 13.45
N GLY A 577 -11.84 6.84 13.77
CA GLY A 577 -11.36 5.85 12.81
C GLY A 577 -12.43 5.42 11.80
N GLU A 578 -13.67 5.21 12.25
CA GLU A 578 -14.78 4.88 11.34
C GLU A 578 -15.25 6.08 10.52
N GLN A 579 -15.21 7.31 11.07
CA GLN A 579 -15.46 8.52 10.30
C GLN A 579 -14.49 8.65 9.12
N LEU A 580 -13.18 8.52 9.39
CA LEU A 580 -12.15 8.58 8.34
C LEU A 580 -12.36 7.46 7.31
N ARG A 581 -12.57 6.22 7.77
CA ARG A 581 -12.78 5.08 6.87
C ARG A 581 -14.01 5.26 6.00
N ALA A 582 -15.15 5.67 6.58
CA ALA A 582 -16.39 5.88 5.84
C ALA A 582 -16.25 7.05 4.85
N ALA A 583 -15.59 8.15 5.22
CA ALA A 583 -15.33 9.27 4.32
C ALA A 583 -14.42 8.88 3.14
N THR A 584 -13.31 8.17 3.40
CA THR A 584 -12.41 7.68 2.35
C THR A 584 -13.12 6.73 1.40
N MET A 585 -13.87 5.75 1.93
CA MET A 585 -14.62 4.80 1.10
C MET A 585 -15.72 5.50 0.30
N LEU A 586 -16.39 6.51 0.86
CA LEU A 586 -17.42 7.29 0.16
C LEU A 586 -16.84 8.02 -1.07
N LEU A 587 -15.71 8.70 -0.90
CA LEU A 587 -15.00 9.38 -2.00
C LEU A 587 -14.53 8.39 -3.08
N ASP A 588 -13.89 7.30 -2.67
CA ASP A 588 -13.42 6.24 -3.58
C ASP A 588 -14.56 5.63 -4.40
N THR A 589 -15.72 5.43 -3.76
CA THR A 589 -16.88 4.82 -4.42
C THR A 589 -17.52 5.77 -5.43
N VAL A 590 -17.59 7.08 -5.13
CA VAL A 590 -18.09 8.09 -6.08
C VAL A 590 -17.17 8.21 -7.28
N GLU A 591 -15.86 8.24 -7.05
CA GLU A 591 -14.86 8.28 -8.12
C GLU A 591 -14.95 7.04 -9.03
N GLN A 592 -15.05 5.84 -8.45
CA GLN A 592 -15.26 4.61 -9.22
C GLN A 592 -16.56 4.67 -10.04
N GLY A 593 -17.65 5.17 -9.46
CA GLY A 593 -18.91 5.38 -10.17
C GLY A 593 -18.76 6.32 -11.38
N ALA A 594 -17.98 7.39 -11.23
CA ALA A 594 -17.70 8.34 -12.31
C ALA A 594 -16.88 7.69 -13.45
N PHE A 595 -15.85 6.92 -13.13
CA PHE A 595 -15.08 6.18 -14.14
C PHE A 595 -15.92 5.12 -14.86
N VAL A 596 -16.78 4.39 -14.14
CA VAL A 596 -17.70 3.42 -14.75
C VAL A 596 -18.64 4.12 -15.74
N LEU A 597 -19.13 5.32 -15.43
CA LEU A 597 -19.93 6.10 -16.36
C LEU A 597 -19.11 6.54 -17.58
N ALA A 598 -17.91 7.08 -17.37
CA ALA A 598 -17.03 7.55 -18.44
C ALA A 598 -16.71 6.44 -19.46
N ASP A 599 -16.38 5.23 -18.98
CA ASP A 599 -16.09 4.05 -19.81
C ASP A 599 -17.31 3.56 -20.63
N ASN A 600 -18.53 4.01 -20.30
CA ASN A 600 -19.77 3.55 -20.92
C ASN A 600 -20.54 4.65 -21.67
N LEU A 601 -19.95 5.84 -21.87
CA LEU A 601 -20.52 6.88 -22.71
C LEU A 601 -20.37 6.52 -24.20
N LEU A 602 -21.46 6.65 -24.97
CA LEU A 602 -21.45 6.38 -26.41
C LEU A 602 -20.64 7.40 -27.23
N LYS A 603 -20.47 8.60 -26.70
CA LYS A 603 -19.72 9.70 -27.28
C LYS A 603 -18.93 10.38 -26.17
N THR A 604 -17.79 10.99 -26.53
CA THR A 604 -17.09 11.91 -25.64
C THR A 604 -18.05 13.04 -25.26
N ASP A 605 -18.38 13.11 -23.98
CA ASP A 605 -19.33 14.10 -23.44
C ASP A 605 -18.84 14.56 -22.07
N ILE A 606 -19.19 15.78 -21.70
CA ILE A 606 -18.96 16.30 -20.35
C ILE A 606 -20.26 16.09 -19.60
N VAL A 607 -20.26 15.19 -18.61
CA VAL A 607 -21.41 14.94 -17.75
C VAL A 607 -21.16 15.62 -16.41
N GLN A 608 -22.07 16.51 -16.03
CA GLN A 608 -22.00 17.24 -14.76
C GLN A 608 -23.30 16.98 -13.98
N GLU A 609 -23.16 16.35 -12.81
CA GLU A 609 -24.25 16.14 -11.86
C GLU A 609 -23.92 16.93 -10.58
N ASN A 610 -24.51 18.13 -10.45
CA ASN A 610 -24.27 19.01 -9.30
C ASN A 610 -25.34 18.77 -8.23
N THR A 611 -24.93 18.77 -6.97
CA THR A 611 -25.84 18.77 -5.81
C THR A 611 -25.46 19.85 -4.80
N ASP A 612 -26.31 20.09 -3.81
CA ASP A 612 -26.08 21.16 -2.83
C ASP A 612 -24.81 20.94 -1.99
N ASN A 613 -24.37 19.68 -1.83
CA ASN A 613 -23.24 19.31 -0.98
C ASN A 613 -22.05 18.68 -1.76
N ILE A 614 -22.13 18.57 -3.09
CA ILE A 614 -21.10 17.95 -3.98
C ILE A 614 -21.15 18.58 -5.37
#